data_AF-A0A800GLY4-F1
#
_entry.id   AF-A0A800GLY4-F1
#
_cell.length_a   1.000
_cell.length_b   1.000
_cell.length_c   1.000
_cell.angle_alpha   90.00
_cell.angle_beta   90.00
_cell.angle_gamma   90.00
#
_symmetry.space_group_name_H-M   'P 1'
#
loop_
_entity.id
_entity.type
_entity.pdbx_description
1 polymer ?
#
loop_
_entity_poly.entity_id
_entity_poly.type
_entity_poly.pdbx_seq_one_letter_code
_entity_poly.pdbx_strand_id
1 'polypeptide(L)'
;MRAREAQEAAEAGLEYGIAWASKNNVPWPSVTGLTLDCPSDTGCPTLPQVTGSSTGEAYNIALEYYRPSATSDFIRVTSTSKGANDAAITATIQVYVKPGGILTSEGELPPPVVMDGCMTTGGAPNIYPPWNDIDSDGVKDPNEWTDANGNGIVDSGEWIDTNSNGIVDNEIGIALMTSHQETVAGSFCLDYCGPGNSCDASAPGTGHAHLDLNNGLLQNDQLFPNDSIWDYYFDVSLAQFQAAASTILDTQGGLYWVTSSGNWTGGAYGSATDPVIIVFTSGCPKPTGNTTVYGILFFYQEDACEVDFMNGWGDVIVYGSIGVNGGIEKMNANLEIHGVGDGSGGIQTNIFRPIDAARLPGTWKDF
;
A
#
# COMPACT_ATOMS: atom_id res chain seq x y z
N MET A 1 -9.41 42.32 -22.06
CA MET A 1 -10.02 42.20 -20.71
C MET A 1 -10.69 40.85 -20.54
N ARG A 2 -11.73 40.49 -21.32
CA ARG A 2 -12.40 39.18 -21.22
C ARG A 2 -11.46 37.97 -21.32
N ALA A 3 -10.48 38.00 -22.24
CA ALA A 3 -9.46 36.93 -22.33
C ALA A 3 -8.63 36.77 -21.05
N ARG A 4 -8.34 37.87 -20.33
CA ARG A 4 -7.60 37.82 -19.05
C ARG A 4 -8.47 37.23 -17.94
N GLU A 5 -9.73 37.64 -17.85
CA GLU A 5 -10.66 37.08 -16.84
C GLU A 5 -10.92 35.59 -17.08
N ALA A 6 -11.03 35.15 -18.34
CA ALA A 6 -11.10 33.72 -18.69
C ALA A 6 -9.83 32.99 -18.21
N GLN A 7 -8.65 33.56 -18.42
CA GLN A 7 -7.39 33.00 -17.95
C GLN A 7 -7.35 32.89 -16.42
N GLU A 8 -7.72 33.94 -15.69
CA GLU A 8 -7.81 33.93 -14.22
C GLU A 8 -8.81 32.86 -13.72
N ALA A 9 -9.95 32.68 -14.40
CA ALA A 9 -10.90 31.63 -14.09
C ALA A 9 -10.33 30.21 -14.35
N ALA A 10 -9.58 30.03 -15.45
CA ALA A 10 -8.91 28.77 -15.74
C ALA A 10 -7.81 28.47 -14.70
N GLU A 11 -7.06 29.47 -14.23
CA GLU A 11 -6.08 29.32 -13.15
C GLU A 11 -6.75 28.89 -11.85
N ALA A 12 -7.83 29.57 -11.44
CA ALA A 12 -8.59 29.18 -10.24
C ALA A 12 -9.13 27.74 -10.34
N GLY A 13 -9.62 27.35 -11.52
CA GLY A 13 -10.00 25.98 -11.81
C GLY A 13 -8.84 25.00 -11.65
N LEU A 14 -7.66 25.34 -12.18
CA LEU A 14 -6.47 24.49 -12.11
C LEU A 14 -6.00 24.30 -10.66
N GLU A 15 -5.91 25.38 -9.89
CA GLU A 15 -5.57 25.34 -8.46
C GLU A 15 -6.49 24.40 -7.70
N TYR A 16 -7.79 24.50 -7.98
CA TYR A 16 -8.79 23.61 -7.42
C TYR A 16 -8.60 22.16 -7.88
N GLY A 17 -8.36 21.94 -9.18
CA GLY A 17 -8.18 20.61 -9.74
C GLY A 17 -6.97 19.87 -9.17
N ILE A 18 -5.88 20.59 -8.93
CA ILE A 18 -4.68 20.07 -8.24
C ILE A 18 -5.01 19.73 -6.79
N ALA A 19 -5.67 20.63 -6.06
CA ALA A 19 -6.04 20.41 -4.65
C ALA A 19 -7.06 19.27 -4.49
N TRP A 20 -7.89 19.02 -5.49
CA TRP A 20 -8.78 17.86 -5.52
C TRP A 20 -7.99 16.57 -5.77
N ALA A 21 -7.10 16.56 -6.76
CA ALA A 21 -6.25 15.40 -7.06
C ALA A 21 -5.25 15.07 -5.93
N SER A 22 -4.92 16.03 -5.06
CA SER A 22 -4.09 15.80 -3.87
C SER A 22 -4.85 15.18 -2.69
N LYS A 23 -6.17 15.01 -2.79
CA LYS A 23 -7.03 14.52 -1.70
C LYS A 23 -7.88 13.32 -2.08
N ASN A 24 -8.09 13.13 -3.38
CA ASN A 24 -8.94 12.09 -3.91
C ASN A 24 -8.06 11.16 -4.73
N ASN A 25 -8.28 9.84 -4.56
CA ASN A 25 -7.70 8.90 -5.49
C ASN A 25 -8.33 9.18 -6.86
N VAL A 26 -7.50 9.50 -7.85
CA VAL A 26 -7.98 9.65 -9.22
C VAL A 26 -8.10 8.22 -9.74
N PRO A 27 -9.32 7.64 -9.82
CA PRO A 27 -9.45 6.21 -10.08
C PRO A 27 -8.83 5.90 -11.44
N TRP A 28 -7.81 5.07 -11.49
CA TRP A 28 -7.13 4.74 -12.73
C TRP A 28 -7.99 3.73 -13.50
N PRO A 29 -8.59 4.07 -14.65
CA PRO A 29 -9.25 3.06 -15.47
C PRO A 29 -8.17 2.09 -15.92
N SER A 30 -8.45 0.80 -15.82
CA SER A 30 -7.57 -0.22 -16.39
C SER A 30 -7.44 0.01 -17.90
N VAL A 31 -6.28 0.53 -18.28
CA VAL A 31 -5.62 0.51 -19.60
C VAL A 31 -6.32 1.10 -20.84
N THR A 32 -7.64 1.35 -20.85
CA THR A 32 -8.36 1.71 -22.10
C THR A 32 -8.88 3.15 -22.17
N GLY A 33 -8.88 3.89 -21.06
CA GLY A 33 -9.23 5.32 -21.02
C GLY A 33 -8.13 6.14 -20.38
N LEU A 34 -7.41 6.95 -21.17
CA LEU A 34 -6.39 7.89 -20.67
C LEU A 34 -6.98 9.23 -20.25
N THR A 35 -8.16 9.57 -20.79
CA THR A 35 -9.00 10.66 -20.30
C THR A 35 -9.91 10.11 -19.22
N LEU A 36 -9.74 10.64 -18.02
CA LEU A 36 -10.60 10.36 -16.91
C LEU A 36 -11.80 11.29 -16.98
N ASP A 37 -12.89 10.77 -17.57
CA ASP A 37 -14.20 11.30 -17.25
C ASP A 37 -14.36 11.16 -15.75
N CYS A 38 -14.49 12.30 -15.08
CA CYS A 38 -14.90 12.36 -13.69
C CYS A 38 -16.04 11.37 -13.44
N PRO A 39 -15.81 10.28 -12.68
CA PRO A 39 -16.83 9.25 -12.51
C PRO A 39 -18.06 9.91 -11.89
N SER A 40 -19.23 9.62 -12.46
CA SER A 40 -20.50 10.27 -12.13
C SER A 40 -20.92 10.14 -10.66
N ASP A 41 -20.21 9.35 -9.86
CA ASP A 41 -20.59 9.02 -8.48
C ASP A 41 -19.43 9.18 -7.46
N THR A 42 -18.25 9.69 -7.87
CA THR A 42 -17.11 9.92 -6.96
C THR A 42 -16.86 11.39 -6.62
N GLY A 43 -17.83 12.28 -6.90
CA GLY A 43 -17.77 13.66 -6.39
C GLY A 43 -16.74 14.56 -7.06
N CYS A 44 -16.56 14.44 -8.38
CA CYS A 44 -15.87 15.52 -9.09
C CYS A 44 -16.65 16.83 -8.87
N PRO A 45 -15.99 17.90 -8.39
CA PRO A 45 -16.75 19.02 -7.88
C PRO A 45 -17.29 19.83 -9.04
N THR A 46 -18.60 20.06 -9.05
CA THR A 46 -19.16 21.10 -9.90
C THR A 46 -18.61 22.44 -9.41
N LEU A 47 -17.64 22.96 -10.16
CA LEU A 47 -17.07 24.26 -9.87
C LEU A 47 -18.13 25.34 -10.10
N PRO A 48 -18.37 26.22 -9.12
CA PRO A 48 -19.26 27.36 -9.33
C PRO A 48 -18.69 28.25 -10.45
N GLN A 49 -19.59 28.91 -11.19
CA GLN A 49 -19.18 29.93 -12.14
C GLN A 49 -18.38 31.03 -11.43
N VAL A 50 -17.31 31.49 -12.08
CA VAL A 50 -16.54 32.65 -11.62
C VAL A 50 -16.96 33.86 -12.43
N THR A 51 -17.34 34.96 -11.78
CA THR A 51 -17.77 36.19 -12.46
C THR A 51 -16.62 37.19 -12.54
N GLY A 52 -16.28 37.63 -13.75
CA GLY A 52 -15.28 38.66 -14.00
C GLY A 52 -15.70 40.01 -13.41
N SER A 53 -14.87 40.58 -12.55
CA SER A 53 -15.17 41.85 -11.85
C SER A 53 -15.19 43.06 -12.78
N SER A 54 -14.52 43.00 -13.93
CA SER A 54 -14.41 44.13 -14.85
C SER A 54 -15.50 44.10 -15.93
N THR A 55 -15.91 42.92 -16.38
CA THR A 55 -16.86 42.77 -17.49
C THR A 55 -18.25 42.26 -17.08
N GLY A 56 -18.37 41.67 -15.89
CA GLY A 56 -19.59 41.01 -15.42
C GLY A 56 -19.88 39.69 -16.12
N GLU A 57 -19.00 39.22 -17.02
CA GLU A 57 -19.12 37.93 -17.68
C GLU A 57 -18.89 36.81 -16.66
N ALA A 58 -19.75 35.79 -16.69
CA ALA A 58 -19.55 34.56 -15.92
C ALA A 58 -18.74 33.55 -16.74
N TYR A 59 -17.86 32.81 -16.09
CA TYR A 59 -17.02 31.79 -16.74
C TYR A 59 -17.34 30.41 -16.16
N ASN A 60 -17.70 29.48 -17.03
CA ASN A 60 -17.83 28.06 -16.73
C ASN A 60 -16.45 27.43 -16.73
N ILE A 61 -16.13 26.64 -15.71
CA ILE A 61 -14.86 25.92 -15.60
C ILE A 61 -15.12 24.43 -15.79
N ALA A 62 -14.35 23.79 -16.66
CA ALA A 62 -14.29 22.35 -16.84
C ALA A 62 -12.89 21.84 -16.45
N LEU A 63 -12.85 20.74 -15.71
CA LEU A 63 -11.62 20.03 -15.36
C LEU A 63 -11.54 18.71 -16.11
N GLU A 64 -10.36 18.40 -16.61
CA GLU A 64 -10.03 17.10 -17.22
C GLU A 64 -8.76 16.58 -16.56
N TYR A 65 -8.78 15.30 -16.18
CA TYR A 65 -7.61 14.58 -15.68
C TYR A 65 -7.16 13.60 -16.74
N TYR A 66 -5.87 13.59 -17.05
CA TYR A 66 -5.32 12.74 -18.09
C TYR A 66 -4.06 12.02 -17.61
N ARG A 67 -4.02 10.70 -17.75
CA ARG A 67 -2.79 9.91 -17.49
C ARG A 67 -2.04 9.70 -18.81
N PRO A 68 -0.78 10.11 -18.94
CA PRO A 68 -0.01 9.92 -20.18
C PRO A 68 0.15 8.48 -20.66
N SER A 69 0.29 7.54 -19.73
CA SER A 69 0.40 6.10 -19.99
C SER A 69 -0.09 5.32 -18.76
N ALA A 70 -0.40 4.03 -18.92
CA ALA A 70 -0.76 3.14 -17.80
C ALA A 70 0.33 3.01 -16.72
N THR A 71 1.57 3.39 -17.05
CA THR A 71 2.75 3.35 -16.17
C THR A 71 3.22 4.74 -15.72
N SER A 72 2.51 5.81 -16.10
CA SER A 72 2.92 7.17 -15.74
C SER A 72 2.57 7.46 -14.27
N ASP A 73 3.54 7.93 -13.50
CA ASP A 73 3.32 8.42 -12.12
C ASP A 73 2.71 9.82 -12.08
N PHE A 74 2.54 10.45 -13.25
CA PHE A 74 2.00 11.79 -13.37
C PHE A 74 0.61 11.77 -13.98
N ILE A 75 -0.22 12.70 -13.53
CA ILE A 75 -1.45 13.13 -14.20
C ILE A 75 -1.25 14.51 -14.80
N ARG A 76 -1.90 14.77 -15.92
CA ARG A 76 -2.10 16.11 -16.46
C ARG A 76 -3.47 16.59 -16.02
N VAL A 77 -3.51 17.63 -15.20
CA VAL A 77 -4.73 18.34 -14.84
C VAL A 77 -4.91 19.47 -15.84
N THR A 78 -6.03 19.50 -16.54
CA THR A 78 -6.41 20.54 -17.50
C THR A 78 -7.62 21.28 -16.97
N SER A 79 -7.54 22.60 -16.95
CA SER A 79 -8.63 23.50 -16.59
C SER A 79 -8.97 24.37 -17.79
N THR A 80 -10.20 24.25 -18.28
CA THR A 80 -10.72 25.05 -19.39
C THR A 80 -11.82 25.96 -18.86
N SER A 81 -11.65 27.27 -19.01
CA SER A 81 -12.72 28.24 -18.79
C SER A 81 -13.37 28.64 -20.12
N LYS A 82 -14.69 28.86 -20.08
CA LYS A 82 -15.49 29.36 -21.20
C LYS A 82 -16.48 30.42 -20.72
N GLY A 83 -16.57 31.54 -21.43
CA GLY A 83 -17.60 32.56 -21.17
C GLY A 83 -19.01 31.96 -21.26
N ALA A 84 -19.86 32.29 -20.29
CA ALA A 84 -21.21 31.76 -20.19
C ALA A 84 -22.15 32.34 -21.27
N ASN A 85 -21.93 33.60 -21.66
CA ASN A 85 -22.70 34.27 -22.70
C ASN A 85 -21.99 34.24 -24.06
N ASP A 86 -20.67 34.09 -24.06
CA ASP A 86 -19.84 34.03 -25.27
C ASP A 86 -18.76 32.96 -25.15
N ALA A 87 -19.07 31.77 -25.67
CA ALA A 87 -18.19 30.61 -25.63
C ALA A 87 -16.92 30.76 -26.49
N ALA A 88 -16.82 31.79 -27.34
CA ALA A 88 -15.58 32.09 -28.07
C ALA A 88 -14.49 32.63 -27.15
N ILE A 89 -14.87 33.13 -25.97
CA ILE A 89 -13.92 33.50 -24.92
C ILE A 89 -13.58 32.24 -24.14
N THR A 90 -12.43 31.65 -24.45
CA THR A 90 -11.95 30.46 -23.77
C THR A 90 -10.50 30.64 -23.35
N ALA A 91 -10.13 30.03 -22.23
CA ALA A 91 -8.75 29.85 -21.82
C ALA A 91 -8.58 28.42 -21.33
N THR A 92 -7.46 27.80 -21.67
CA THR A 92 -7.11 26.45 -21.19
C THR A 92 -5.73 26.49 -20.56
N ILE A 93 -5.59 25.91 -19.38
CA ILE A 93 -4.32 25.79 -18.65
C ILE A 93 -4.17 24.36 -18.21
N GLN A 94 -2.96 23.83 -18.33
CA GLN A 94 -2.65 22.46 -17.96
C GLN A 94 -1.37 22.40 -17.13
N VAL A 95 -1.32 21.44 -16.20
CA VAL A 95 -0.15 21.16 -15.37
C VAL A 95 -0.02 19.66 -15.18
N TYR A 96 1.21 19.18 -15.17
CA TYR A 96 1.51 17.82 -14.76
C TYR A 96 1.73 17.80 -13.26
N VAL A 97 1.07 16.87 -12.60
CA VAL A 97 1.08 16.68 -11.16
C VAL A 97 1.48 15.24 -10.89
N LYS A 98 2.40 15.02 -9.95
CA LYS A 98 2.63 13.69 -9.39
C LYS A 98 1.73 13.54 -8.16
N PRO A 99 0.67 12.73 -8.18
CA PRO A 99 -0.02 12.35 -6.95
C PRO A 99 1.02 11.63 -6.09
N GLY A 100 1.37 12.17 -4.93
CA GLY A 100 2.31 11.56 -4.01
C GLY A 100 1.64 10.38 -3.33
N GLY A 101 2.11 9.16 -3.59
CA GLY A 101 1.68 7.97 -2.87
C GLY A 101 1.96 8.12 -1.37
N ILE A 102 1.17 7.44 -0.55
CA ILE A 102 1.46 7.34 0.88
C ILE A 102 2.55 6.29 1.16
N LEU A 103 2.70 5.33 0.26
CA LEU A 103 3.64 4.23 0.39
C LEU A 103 4.91 4.50 -0.43
N THR A 104 6.02 3.96 0.05
CA THR A 104 7.23 3.82 -0.77
C THR A 104 7.00 2.70 -1.81
N SER A 105 7.93 2.54 -2.76
CA SER A 105 7.89 1.40 -3.68
C SER A 105 7.92 0.05 -2.96
N GLU A 106 8.63 -0.03 -1.82
CA GLU A 106 8.68 -1.25 -1.00
C GLU A 106 7.37 -1.44 -0.22
N GLY A 107 6.79 -0.36 0.29
CA GLY A 107 5.50 -0.38 0.98
C GLY A 107 4.34 -0.77 0.07
N GLU A 108 4.45 -0.56 -1.24
CA GLU A 108 3.46 -1.01 -2.24
C GLU A 108 3.44 -2.55 -2.41
N LEU A 109 4.54 -3.25 -2.18
CA LEU A 109 4.61 -4.72 -2.25
C LEU A 109 5.38 -5.28 -1.05
N PRO A 110 4.93 -4.99 0.19
CA PRO A 110 5.67 -5.37 1.37
C PRO A 110 5.49 -6.87 1.62
N PRO A 111 6.47 -7.53 2.27
CA PRO A 111 6.30 -8.85 2.83
C PRO A 111 5.04 -8.93 3.71
N PRO A 112 4.40 -10.11 3.82
CA PRO A 112 3.27 -10.33 4.71
C PRO A 112 3.55 -9.88 6.15
N VAL A 113 4.78 -10.08 6.63
CA VAL A 113 5.23 -9.61 7.94
C VAL A 113 6.53 -8.84 7.81
N VAL A 114 6.55 -7.61 8.32
CA VAL A 114 7.77 -6.78 8.44
C VAL A 114 7.87 -6.31 9.88
N MET A 115 9.02 -6.48 10.52
CA MET A 115 9.19 -6.08 11.91
C MET A 115 10.58 -5.53 12.21
N ASP A 116 10.66 -4.51 13.06
CA ASP A 116 11.93 -3.95 13.54
C ASP A 116 12.37 -4.57 14.87
N GLY A 117 12.48 -5.90 14.88
CA GLY A 117 12.75 -6.59 16.14
C GLY A 117 12.57 -8.09 16.03
N CYS A 118 12.32 -8.69 17.19
CA CYS A 118 12.32 -10.11 17.36
C CYS A 118 10.93 -10.74 17.36
N MET A 119 10.75 -11.97 16.83
CA MET A 119 9.50 -12.71 16.98
C MET A 119 9.67 -14.04 17.72
N THR A 120 9.05 -14.18 18.89
CA THR A 120 8.96 -15.48 19.56
C THR A 120 7.66 -16.20 19.19
N THR A 121 7.75 -17.45 18.69
CA THR A 121 6.57 -18.21 18.30
C THR A 121 6.03 -18.98 19.48
N GLY A 122 4.86 -18.57 19.95
CA GLY A 122 3.99 -19.43 20.74
C GLY A 122 2.83 -20.03 19.96
N GLY A 123 2.74 -19.80 18.64
CA GLY A 123 1.66 -20.26 17.75
C GLY A 123 2.19 -20.56 16.34
N ALA A 124 1.35 -21.14 15.48
CA ALA A 124 1.65 -21.56 14.11
C ALA A 124 0.85 -20.77 13.06
N PRO A 125 1.08 -19.45 12.89
CA PRO A 125 0.39 -18.67 11.86
C PRO A 125 0.75 -19.19 10.46
N ASN A 126 -0.21 -19.07 9.53
CA ASN A 126 0.01 -19.34 8.12
C ASN A 126 0.36 -18.02 7.43
N ILE A 127 1.58 -17.93 6.93
CA ILE A 127 2.09 -16.75 6.22
C ILE A 127 2.30 -17.15 4.77
N TYR A 128 1.56 -16.54 3.87
CA TYR A 128 1.64 -16.77 2.43
C TYR A 128 2.40 -15.60 1.80
N PRO A 129 3.60 -15.81 1.25
CA PRO A 129 4.37 -14.78 0.58
C PRO A 129 3.62 -14.24 -0.65
N PRO A 130 3.96 -13.03 -1.13
CA PRO A 130 3.47 -12.57 -2.41
C PRO A 130 3.96 -13.53 -3.49
N TRP A 131 3.10 -13.72 -4.48
CA TRP A 131 3.32 -14.60 -5.61
C TRP A 131 2.92 -13.82 -6.86
N ASN A 132 3.73 -13.92 -7.91
CA ASN A 132 3.47 -13.19 -9.13
C ASN A 132 2.93 -14.18 -10.15
N ASP A 133 1.64 -14.08 -10.48
CA ASP A 133 0.98 -14.94 -11.47
C ASP A 133 1.49 -14.62 -12.90
N ILE A 134 2.62 -15.22 -13.28
CA ILE A 134 3.40 -14.85 -14.49
C ILE A 134 2.62 -15.16 -15.77
N ASP A 135 1.91 -16.28 -15.80
CA ASP A 135 1.15 -16.71 -16.99
C ASP A 135 -0.34 -16.36 -16.91
N SER A 136 -0.78 -15.77 -15.80
CA SER A 136 -2.15 -15.29 -15.55
C SER A 136 -3.20 -16.40 -15.55
N ASP A 137 -2.83 -17.64 -15.18
CA ASP A 137 -3.75 -18.76 -15.09
C ASP A 137 -4.49 -18.84 -13.73
N GLY A 138 -4.05 -18.05 -12.74
CA GLY A 138 -4.63 -17.96 -11.41
C GLY A 138 -4.33 -19.17 -10.52
N VAL A 139 -3.34 -19.98 -10.88
CA VAL A 139 -2.95 -21.19 -10.16
C VAL A 139 -1.50 -21.07 -9.70
N LYS A 140 -1.30 -21.15 -8.38
CA LYS A 140 0.04 -21.29 -7.81
C LYS A 140 0.60 -22.65 -8.19
N ASP A 141 1.36 -22.69 -9.29
CA ASP A 141 1.90 -23.93 -9.83
C ASP A 141 3.45 -23.89 -9.90
N PRO A 142 4.11 -25.06 -9.82
CA PRO A 142 5.57 -25.13 -9.95
C PRO A 142 6.12 -24.74 -11.33
N ASN A 143 5.28 -24.32 -12.29
CA ASN A 143 5.61 -24.10 -13.70
C ASN A 143 5.55 -22.62 -14.13
N GLU A 144 5.57 -21.68 -13.21
CA GLU A 144 5.65 -20.25 -13.55
C GLU A 144 7.04 -19.78 -14.02
N TRP A 145 7.57 -20.42 -15.04
CA TRP A 145 8.83 -20.02 -15.66
C TRP A 145 8.50 -19.36 -17.00
N THR A 146 9.34 -18.43 -17.42
CA THR A 146 9.16 -17.84 -18.75
C THR A 146 9.66 -18.85 -19.78
N ASP A 147 8.74 -19.50 -20.49
CA ASP A 147 9.06 -20.37 -21.62
C ASP A 147 9.57 -19.55 -22.81
N ALA A 148 10.84 -19.14 -22.70
CA ALA A 148 11.48 -18.23 -23.63
C ALA A 148 11.56 -18.83 -25.04
N ASN A 149 11.48 -20.16 -25.17
CA ASN A 149 11.58 -20.86 -26.44
C ASN A 149 10.30 -21.60 -26.89
N GLY A 150 9.24 -21.63 -26.07
CA GLY A 150 7.91 -22.12 -26.40
C GLY A 150 7.79 -23.65 -26.43
N ASN A 151 8.64 -24.40 -25.71
CA ASN A 151 8.67 -25.86 -25.78
C ASN A 151 7.91 -26.57 -24.63
N GLY A 152 7.43 -25.85 -23.62
CA GLY A 152 6.73 -26.40 -22.47
C GLY A 152 7.64 -27.22 -21.51
N ILE A 153 8.95 -27.00 -21.53
CA ILE A 153 9.96 -27.62 -20.66
C ILE A 153 10.82 -26.51 -20.02
N VAL A 154 11.02 -26.57 -18.70
CA VAL A 154 11.96 -25.69 -17.99
C VAL A 154 13.40 -25.89 -18.50
N ASP A 155 13.91 -24.96 -19.30
CA ASP A 155 15.31 -24.97 -19.73
C ASP A 155 16.24 -24.17 -18.79
N SER A 156 17.54 -24.42 -18.93
CA SER A 156 18.56 -23.64 -18.23
C SER A 156 18.51 -22.18 -18.71
N GLY A 157 18.14 -21.27 -17.80
CA GLY A 157 17.98 -19.85 -18.08
C GLY A 157 16.53 -19.39 -18.26
N GLU A 158 15.56 -20.29 -18.12
CA GLU A 158 14.12 -19.96 -18.17
C GLU A 158 13.50 -19.78 -16.77
N TRP A 159 14.28 -20.02 -15.72
CA TRP A 159 13.91 -19.82 -14.32
C TRP A 159 15.01 -19.03 -13.59
N ILE A 160 14.65 -18.35 -12.51
CA ILE A 160 15.55 -17.51 -11.71
C ILE A 160 15.73 -18.14 -10.31
N ASP A 161 16.90 -18.72 -10.05
CA ASP A 161 17.30 -19.26 -8.74
C ASP A 161 17.77 -18.13 -7.79
N THR A 162 16.81 -17.37 -7.24
CA THR A 162 17.15 -16.13 -6.49
C THR A 162 17.94 -16.43 -5.21
N ASN A 163 17.71 -17.58 -4.56
CA ASN A 163 18.41 -17.97 -3.34
C ASN A 163 19.56 -18.99 -3.56
N SER A 164 19.82 -19.38 -4.82
CA SER A 164 20.90 -20.29 -5.21
C SER A 164 20.83 -21.69 -4.57
N ASN A 165 19.63 -22.20 -4.29
CA ASN A 165 19.45 -23.52 -3.69
C ASN A 165 19.38 -24.66 -4.73
N GLY A 166 19.38 -24.33 -6.03
CA GLY A 166 19.33 -25.29 -7.14
C GLY A 166 17.96 -25.94 -7.36
N ILE A 167 16.90 -25.35 -6.80
CA ILE A 167 15.50 -25.75 -6.93
C ILE A 167 14.79 -24.66 -7.72
N VAL A 168 13.88 -25.03 -8.62
CA VAL A 168 12.99 -24.06 -9.29
C VAL A 168 12.05 -23.50 -8.23
N ASP A 169 12.40 -22.34 -7.68
CA ASP A 169 11.61 -21.57 -6.73
C ASP A 169 11.10 -20.31 -7.42
N ASN A 170 10.21 -20.50 -8.42
CA ASN A 170 9.60 -19.38 -9.14
C ASN A 170 8.96 -18.39 -8.15
N GLU A 171 9.62 -17.23 -8.07
CA GLU A 171 9.24 -15.97 -7.43
C GLU A 171 8.47 -16.05 -6.10
N ILE A 172 8.84 -16.97 -5.21
CA ILE A 172 8.30 -16.92 -3.86
C ILE A 172 8.92 -15.74 -3.14
N GLY A 173 8.10 -14.71 -2.92
CA GLY A 173 8.55 -13.50 -2.24
C GLY A 173 8.96 -13.74 -0.80
N ILE A 174 9.47 -12.67 -0.19
CA ILE A 174 9.78 -12.64 1.22
C ILE A 174 8.46 -12.76 1.99
N ALA A 175 8.32 -13.82 2.80
CA ALA A 175 7.17 -14.00 3.69
C ALA A 175 7.34 -13.19 4.99
N LEU A 176 8.59 -13.06 5.45
CA LEU A 176 8.90 -12.37 6.69
C LEU A 176 10.22 -11.61 6.57
N MET A 177 10.21 -10.34 7.00
CA MET A 177 11.36 -9.46 7.01
C MET A 177 11.62 -8.91 8.42
N THR A 178 12.88 -8.93 8.86
CA THR A 178 13.30 -8.36 10.14
C THR A 178 14.64 -7.62 10.05
N SER A 179 14.79 -6.58 10.87
CA SER A 179 16.05 -5.84 11.01
C SER A 179 17.15 -6.57 11.77
N HIS A 180 16.81 -7.59 12.55
CA HIS A 180 17.78 -8.25 13.43
C HIS A 180 18.43 -9.46 12.74
N GLN A 181 19.74 -9.61 12.94
CA GLN A 181 20.49 -10.79 12.46
C GLN A 181 19.97 -12.07 13.09
N GLU A 182 19.89 -13.13 12.28
CA GLU A 182 19.89 -14.49 12.80
C GLU A 182 21.28 -14.74 13.41
N THR A 183 21.36 -14.87 14.73
CA THR A 183 22.65 -15.17 15.35
C THR A 183 22.94 -16.65 15.20
N VAL A 184 24.17 -16.95 14.75
CA VAL A 184 24.71 -18.29 14.48
C VAL A 184 24.95 -19.05 15.79
N ALA A 185 23.87 -19.36 16.50
CA ALA A 185 23.78 -20.24 17.66
C ALA A 185 22.31 -20.55 17.99
N GLY A 186 21.47 -20.72 16.96
CA GLY A 186 20.13 -21.29 17.12
C GLY A 186 19.04 -20.33 17.59
N SER A 187 19.32 -19.04 17.62
CA SER A 187 18.31 -18.02 17.83
C SER A 187 18.21 -17.17 16.57
N PHE A 188 17.25 -17.52 15.72
CA PHE A 188 16.36 -16.47 15.22
C PHE A 188 15.89 -15.71 16.47
N CYS A 189 15.38 -14.51 16.31
CA CYS A 189 14.59 -13.84 17.32
C CYS A 189 13.35 -14.63 17.84
N LEU A 190 13.31 -15.96 17.65
CA LEU A 190 12.56 -17.04 18.26
C LEU A 190 13.32 -17.63 19.47
N ASP A 191 13.57 -16.85 20.52
CA ASP A 191 13.97 -17.44 21.80
C ASP A 191 12.73 -18.02 22.51
N TYR A 192 12.40 -19.28 22.24
CA TYR A 192 11.69 -20.11 23.23
C TYR A 192 12.63 -21.18 23.78
N CYS A 193 13.53 -20.76 24.67
CA CYS A 193 14.03 -21.69 25.68
C CYS A 193 12.98 -21.69 26.80
N GLY A 194 12.10 -22.71 26.84
CA GLY A 194 11.16 -22.89 27.95
C GLY A 194 11.87 -22.86 29.32
N PRO A 195 11.14 -22.72 30.45
CA PRO A 195 11.75 -22.57 31.76
C PRO A 195 12.47 -23.86 32.19
N GLY A 196 13.75 -23.99 31.82
CA GLY A 196 14.58 -25.15 32.13
C GLY A 196 15.63 -25.53 31.08
N ASN A 197 16.58 -24.62 30.81
CA ASN A 197 17.95 -24.82 30.31
C ASN A 197 18.26 -25.65 29.03
N SER A 198 19.15 -25.04 28.23
CA SER A 198 19.89 -25.51 27.05
C SER A 198 19.10 -25.65 25.75
N CYS A 199 19.06 -24.53 25.01
CA CYS A 199 18.82 -24.55 23.58
C CYS A 199 20.05 -25.17 22.88
N ASP A 200 19.93 -26.42 22.43
CA ASP A 200 20.94 -27.06 21.60
C ASP A 200 20.81 -26.52 20.16
N ALA A 201 21.55 -25.45 19.91
CA ALA A 201 21.66 -24.75 18.63
C ALA A 201 22.11 -25.63 17.45
N SER A 202 22.54 -26.87 17.70
CA SER A 202 23.17 -27.73 16.70
C SER A 202 22.22 -28.70 15.99
N ALA A 203 20.92 -28.69 16.32
CA ALA A 203 19.91 -29.45 15.58
C ALA A 203 19.29 -28.57 14.47
N PRO A 204 19.72 -28.72 13.18
CA PRO A 204 19.03 -28.06 12.08
C PRO A 204 17.55 -28.49 12.05
N GLY A 205 16.63 -27.53 12.17
CA GLY A 205 15.20 -27.74 11.92
C GLY A 205 14.21 -27.51 13.07
N THR A 206 14.60 -26.98 14.23
CA THR A 206 13.65 -26.85 15.37
C THR A 206 13.10 -25.45 15.62
N GLY A 207 13.66 -24.38 15.02
CA GLY A 207 13.15 -23.01 15.17
C GLY A 207 11.98 -22.68 14.23
N HIS A 208 12.01 -23.18 12.99
CA HIS A 208 10.96 -22.92 11.99
C HIS A 208 9.70 -23.78 12.18
N ALA A 209 9.70 -24.74 13.11
CA ALA A 209 8.62 -25.72 13.25
C ALA A 209 7.26 -25.10 13.66
N HIS A 210 7.25 -23.82 14.02
CA HIS A 210 6.07 -23.07 14.43
C HIS A 210 5.71 -21.92 13.48
N LEU A 211 6.33 -21.80 12.31
CA LEU A 211 5.89 -20.83 11.29
C LEU A 211 5.65 -21.59 10.01
N ASP A 212 4.43 -21.54 9.49
CA ASP A 212 4.18 -22.01 8.14
C ASP A 212 4.36 -20.83 7.19
N LEU A 213 5.57 -20.70 6.64
CA LEU A 213 5.89 -19.67 5.66
C LEU A 213 5.36 -20.00 4.25
N ASN A 214 4.70 -21.14 4.05
CA ASN A 214 4.15 -21.55 2.74
C ASN A 214 5.17 -21.40 1.59
N ASN A 215 6.38 -21.88 1.84
CA ASN A 215 7.58 -21.81 0.98
C ASN A 215 8.23 -20.42 0.86
N GLY A 216 7.74 -19.41 1.58
CA GLY A 216 8.27 -18.06 1.59
C GLY A 216 9.66 -17.92 2.17
N LEU A 217 10.38 -16.91 1.69
CA LEU A 217 11.72 -16.60 2.17
C LEU A 217 11.66 -15.78 3.46
N LEU A 218 12.60 -16.09 4.35
CA LEU A 218 12.90 -15.26 5.49
C LEU A 218 14.05 -14.32 5.13
N GLN A 219 13.86 -13.02 5.33
CA GLN A 219 14.91 -12.02 5.17
C GLN A 219 15.23 -11.38 6.52
N ASN A 220 16.47 -11.56 6.97
CA ASN A 220 16.97 -11.02 8.24
C ASN A 220 18.02 -9.92 7.99
N ASP A 221 18.45 -9.25 9.07
CA ASP A 221 19.49 -8.22 9.04
C ASP A 221 19.19 -7.06 8.07
N GLN A 222 17.91 -6.69 7.94
CA GLN A 222 17.53 -5.58 7.08
C GLN A 222 17.74 -4.25 7.76
N LEU A 223 18.60 -3.42 7.17
CA LEU A 223 18.73 -2.04 7.58
C LEU A 223 17.55 -1.25 7.01
N PHE A 224 16.56 -0.99 7.86
CA PHE A 224 15.46 -0.11 7.49
C PHE A 224 15.97 1.34 7.35
N PRO A 225 15.42 2.12 6.41
CA PRO A 225 15.76 3.53 6.31
C PRO A 225 15.54 4.25 7.64
N ASN A 226 16.53 5.03 8.07
CA ASN A 226 16.53 5.77 9.35
C ASN A 226 16.21 4.92 10.59
N ASP A 227 16.51 3.61 10.56
CA ASP A 227 16.23 2.67 11.65
C ASP A 227 14.74 2.66 12.03
N SER A 228 13.85 2.71 11.03
CA SER A 228 12.41 2.72 11.24
C SER A 228 11.68 2.00 10.10
N ILE A 229 10.85 1.01 10.45
CA ILE A 229 9.95 0.40 9.46
C ILE A 229 8.91 1.39 8.93
N TRP A 230 8.68 2.53 9.60
CA TRP A 230 7.80 3.57 9.05
C TRP A 230 8.31 4.04 7.69
N ASP A 231 9.61 4.32 7.59
CA ASP A 231 10.22 4.82 6.35
C ASP A 231 10.42 3.71 5.32
N TYR A 232 10.32 2.44 5.73
CA TYR A 232 10.18 1.32 4.81
C TYR A 232 8.81 1.32 4.13
N TYR A 233 7.72 1.48 4.89
CA TYR A 233 6.36 1.45 4.31
C TYR A 233 5.94 2.76 3.65
N PHE A 234 6.22 3.90 4.28
CA PHE A 234 5.53 5.16 4.01
C PHE A 234 6.47 6.23 3.43
N ASP A 235 6.07 6.86 2.33
CA ASP A 235 6.76 8.01 1.71
C ASP A 235 6.25 9.36 2.27
N VAL A 236 5.61 9.32 3.44
CA VAL A 236 5.08 10.49 4.14
C VAL A 236 5.51 10.50 5.60
N SER A 237 5.64 11.70 6.17
CA SER A 237 5.88 11.82 7.62
C SER A 237 4.68 11.35 8.44
N LEU A 238 4.95 10.92 9.68
CA LEU A 238 3.90 10.61 10.68
C LEU A 238 2.86 11.72 10.81
N ALA A 239 3.29 12.98 10.84
CA ALA A 239 2.40 14.12 10.97
C ALA A 239 1.47 14.28 9.75
N GLN A 240 1.98 14.01 8.53
CA GLN A 240 1.17 14.02 7.31
C GLN A 240 0.16 12.86 7.30
N PHE A 241 0.58 11.65 7.67
CA PHE A 241 -0.32 10.50 7.77
C PHE A 241 -1.42 10.78 8.79
N GLN A 242 -1.06 11.21 10.00
CA GLN A 242 -2.01 11.51 11.07
C GLN A 242 -3.01 12.61 10.67
N ALA A 243 -2.56 13.62 9.92
CA ALA A 243 -3.44 14.67 9.42
C ALA A 243 -4.42 14.18 8.34
N ALA A 244 -4.04 13.15 7.57
CA ALA A 244 -4.87 12.55 6.52
C ALA A 244 -5.81 11.45 7.02
N ALA A 245 -5.46 10.78 8.12
CA ALA A 245 -6.15 9.61 8.63
C ALA A 245 -7.35 9.93 9.53
N SER A 246 -8.38 9.07 9.47
CA SER A 246 -9.48 9.08 10.42
C SER A 246 -9.03 8.53 11.77
N THR A 247 -9.47 9.15 12.87
CA THR A 247 -9.27 8.61 14.23
C THR A 247 -10.36 7.63 14.64
N ILE A 248 -11.40 7.48 13.83
CA ILE A 248 -12.49 6.52 14.01
C ILE A 248 -12.28 5.40 13.01
N LEU A 249 -11.95 4.21 13.53
CA LEU A 249 -11.81 3.00 12.73
C LEU A 249 -13.17 2.57 12.16
N ASP A 250 -13.21 2.34 10.85
CA ASP A 250 -14.38 1.87 10.09
C ASP A 250 -13.95 0.78 9.10
N THR A 251 -14.93 0.06 8.56
CA THR A 251 -14.84 -1.05 7.62
C THR A 251 -14.56 -0.63 6.17
N GLN A 252 -14.70 0.66 5.84
CA GLN A 252 -14.45 1.19 4.50
C GLN A 252 -12.95 1.30 4.20
N GLY A 253 -12.55 1.40 2.93
CA GLY A 253 -11.17 1.66 2.57
C GLY A 253 -10.73 3.07 2.96
N GLY A 254 -9.47 3.21 3.37
CA GLY A 254 -8.96 4.49 3.86
C GLY A 254 -7.79 4.39 4.81
N LEU A 255 -7.43 5.54 5.40
CA LEU A 255 -6.32 5.69 6.33
C LEU A 255 -6.89 5.87 7.74
N TYR A 256 -6.39 5.09 8.69
CA TYR A 256 -6.87 5.10 10.07
C TYR A 256 -5.71 5.26 11.05
N TRP A 257 -5.85 6.21 11.98
CA TRP A 257 -4.88 6.50 13.05
C TRP A 257 -5.54 6.20 14.40
N VAL A 258 -5.32 4.98 14.88
CA VAL A 258 -6.04 4.42 16.02
C VAL A 258 -5.20 4.56 17.30
N THR A 259 -5.63 5.45 18.19
CA THR A 259 -4.96 5.72 19.47
C THR A 259 -5.52 4.92 20.64
N SER A 260 -6.47 4.01 20.39
CA SER A 260 -7.05 3.14 21.40
C SER A 260 -6.21 1.86 21.49
N SER A 261 -5.81 1.48 22.70
CA SER A 261 -5.23 0.16 23.00
C SER A 261 -6.28 -0.92 23.26
N GLY A 262 -7.56 -0.54 23.34
CA GLY A 262 -8.66 -1.49 23.50
C GLY A 262 -8.90 -2.34 22.26
N ASN A 263 -9.44 -3.54 22.49
CA ASN A 263 -9.89 -4.43 21.41
C ASN A 263 -10.84 -3.71 20.44
N TRP A 264 -10.76 -4.06 19.16
CA TRP A 264 -11.58 -3.49 18.10
C TRP A 264 -12.64 -4.49 17.63
N THR A 265 -13.71 -3.99 17.02
CA THR A 265 -14.80 -4.82 16.52
C THR A 265 -14.31 -5.70 15.37
N GLY A 266 -14.67 -6.99 15.34
CA GLY A 266 -14.38 -7.82 14.17
C GLY A 266 -15.26 -7.48 12.97
N GLY A 267 -14.84 -7.89 11.79
CA GLY A 267 -15.51 -7.59 10.53
C GLY A 267 -14.58 -7.60 9.33
N ALA A 268 -15.10 -7.19 8.18
CA ALA A 268 -14.30 -6.98 6.97
C ALA A 268 -13.87 -5.51 6.89
N TYR A 269 -12.56 -5.26 6.81
CA TYR A 269 -11.96 -3.94 6.76
C TYR A 269 -11.30 -3.74 5.40
N GLY A 270 -11.81 -2.77 4.65
CA GLY A 270 -11.43 -2.55 3.27
C GLY A 270 -11.94 -3.64 2.33
N SER A 271 -11.44 -3.58 1.10
CA SER A 271 -11.63 -4.60 0.07
C SER A 271 -10.39 -4.65 -0.82
N ALA A 272 -10.29 -5.67 -1.68
CA ALA A 272 -9.18 -5.78 -2.65
C ALA A 272 -9.03 -4.53 -3.55
N THR A 273 -10.14 -3.82 -3.82
CA THR A 273 -10.18 -2.59 -4.65
C THR A 273 -10.23 -1.29 -3.86
N ASP A 274 -10.38 -1.34 -2.54
CA ASP A 274 -10.41 -0.16 -1.66
C ASP A 274 -9.80 -0.58 -0.31
N PRO A 275 -8.46 -0.72 -0.24
CA PRO A 275 -7.79 -1.25 0.94
C PRO A 275 -7.74 -0.25 2.09
N VAL A 276 -7.42 -0.75 3.28
CA VAL A 276 -7.17 0.06 4.48
C VAL A 276 -5.68 0.17 4.81
N ILE A 277 -5.29 1.25 5.45
CA ILE A 277 -4.04 1.33 6.22
C ILE A 277 -4.44 1.72 7.64
N ILE A 278 -4.25 0.79 8.58
CA ILE A 278 -4.61 0.99 9.97
C ILE A 278 -3.32 1.09 10.78
N VAL A 279 -3.02 2.27 11.30
CA VAL A 279 -1.90 2.52 12.21
C VAL A 279 -2.42 2.52 13.64
N PHE A 280 -2.01 1.52 14.42
CA PHE A 280 -2.20 1.49 15.87
C PHE A 280 -1.01 2.17 16.55
N THR A 281 -1.28 3.20 17.35
CA THR A 281 -0.22 3.98 18.00
C THR A 281 0.07 3.55 19.43
N SER A 282 -0.65 2.55 19.93
CA SER A 282 -0.55 2.11 21.33
C SER A 282 -1.01 0.68 21.49
N GLY A 283 -0.14 -0.16 22.07
CA GLY A 283 -0.40 -1.58 22.30
C GLY A 283 -0.65 -2.38 21.01
N CYS A 284 -1.00 -3.65 21.18
CA CYS A 284 -1.35 -4.57 20.09
C CYS A 284 -2.84 -4.98 20.20
N PRO A 285 -3.78 -4.05 19.91
CA PRO A 285 -5.20 -4.27 20.14
C PRO A 285 -5.74 -5.44 19.31
N LYS A 286 -6.62 -6.23 19.93
CA LYS A 286 -7.11 -7.49 19.35
C LYS A 286 -8.45 -7.27 18.65
N PRO A 287 -8.68 -7.84 17.46
CA PRO A 287 -10.02 -7.90 16.91
C PRO A 287 -10.94 -8.76 17.80
N THR A 288 -12.24 -8.52 17.73
CA THR A 288 -13.25 -9.31 18.43
C THR A 288 -14.09 -10.10 17.44
N GLY A 289 -13.94 -11.43 17.45
CA GLY A 289 -14.59 -12.32 16.48
C GLY A 289 -13.79 -12.44 15.19
N ASN A 290 -14.44 -12.92 14.14
CA ASN A 290 -13.81 -13.16 12.84
C ASN A 290 -13.50 -11.83 12.15
N THR A 291 -12.27 -11.67 11.68
CA THR A 291 -11.82 -10.42 11.05
C THR A 291 -11.11 -10.72 9.75
N THR A 292 -11.46 -9.96 8.71
CA THR A 292 -10.73 -9.94 7.45
C THR A 292 -10.25 -8.52 7.21
N VAL A 293 -8.96 -8.35 6.99
CA VAL A 293 -8.37 -7.06 6.64
C VAL A 293 -7.83 -7.14 5.23
N TYR A 294 -8.27 -6.23 4.37
CA TYR A 294 -7.64 -5.95 3.09
C TYR A 294 -6.81 -4.69 3.27
N GLY A 295 -5.58 -4.79 3.76
CA GLY A 295 -4.76 -3.62 3.97
C GLY A 295 -3.39 -3.85 4.60
N ILE A 296 -2.83 -2.75 5.09
CA ILE A 296 -1.67 -2.74 5.96
C ILE A 296 -2.15 -2.53 7.40
N LEU A 297 -1.76 -3.42 8.30
CA LEU A 297 -1.86 -3.23 9.75
C LEU A 297 -0.49 -2.83 10.27
N PHE A 298 -0.38 -1.64 10.86
CA PHE A 298 0.90 -1.11 11.31
C PHE A 298 0.85 -0.80 12.81
N PHE A 299 1.78 -1.37 13.58
CA PHE A 299 1.92 -1.15 15.01
C PHE A 299 3.13 -0.25 15.25
N TYR A 300 2.86 1.02 15.57
CA TYR A 300 3.89 2.06 15.57
C TYR A 300 4.77 2.08 16.83
N GLN A 301 4.23 1.68 17.98
CA GLN A 301 4.97 1.67 19.24
C GLN A 301 5.91 0.45 19.30
N GLU A 302 7.20 0.69 19.50
CA GLU A 302 8.28 -0.32 19.54
C GLU A 302 7.92 -1.57 20.37
N ASP A 303 7.49 -1.40 21.61
CA ASP A 303 7.22 -2.57 22.48
C ASP A 303 5.75 -3.03 22.46
N ALA A 304 4.92 -2.54 21.53
CA ALA A 304 3.47 -2.74 21.58
C ALA A 304 3.06 -4.21 21.57
N CYS A 305 3.64 -4.99 20.65
CA CYS A 305 3.30 -6.40 20.46
C CYS A 305 4.23 -7.37 21.22
N GLU A 306 5.24 -6.83 21.90
CA GLU A 306 6.01 -7.53 22.92
C GLU A 306 5.25 -7.55 24.23
N VAL A 307 4.77 -6.41 24.73
CA VAL A 307 4.09 -6.38 26.05
C VAL A 307 2.64 -6.87 25.96
N ASP A 308 1.94 -6.51 24.89
CA ASP A 308 0.58 -6.95 24.60
C ASP A 308 0.60 -7.93 23.43
N PHE A 309 0.81 -9.21 23.71
CA PHE A 309 0.87 -10.25 22.68
C PHE A 309 -0.33 -10.23 21.72
N MET A 310 -0.11 -10.63 20.46
CA MET A 310 -1.17 -10.96 19.48
C MET A 310 -2.00 -12.21 19.86
N ASN A 311 -2.00 -12.59 21.14
CA ASN A 311 -2.90 -13.58 21.72
C ASN A 311 -4.36 -13.11 21.59
N GLY A 312 -5.16 -13.81 20.80
CA GLY A 312 -6.56 -13.43 20.53
C GLY A 312 -6.81 -13.08 19.07
N TRP A 313 -5.79 -13.07 18.23
CA TRP A 313 -5.90 -12.95 16.76
C TRP A 313 -6.32 -14.27 16.10
N GLY A 314 -7.20 -15.04 16.75
CA GLY A 314 -7.70 -16.28 16.18
C GLY A 314 -8.70 -15.97 15.08
N ASP A 315 -8.63 -16.69 13.98
CA ASP A 315 -9.56 -16.56 12.84
C ASP A 315 -9.51 -15.15 12.21
N VAL A 316 -8.30 -14.55 12.20
CA VAL A 316 -8.00 -13.31 11.51
C VAL A 316 -7.32 -13.64 10.19
N ILE A 317 -7.83 -13.06 9.11
CA ILE A 317 -7.24 -13.15 7.78
C ILE A 317 -6.79 -11.75 7.36
N VAL A 318 -5.52 -11.58 7.05
CA VAL A 318 -4.98 -10.34 6.51
C VAL A 318 -4.57 -10.60 5.07
N TYR A 319 -5.24 -9.98 4.12
CA TYR A 319 -4.71 -9.78 2.77
C TYR A 319 -3.91 -8.48 2.83
N GLY A 320 -2.61 -8.51 2.52
CA GLY A 320 -1.69 -7.40 2.64
C GLY A 320 -0.55 -7.69 3.61
N SER A 321 -0.35 -6.82 4.60
CA SER A 321 0.87 -6.87 5.40
C SER A 321 0.67 -6.38 6.84
N ILE A 322 1.45 -6.97 7.75
CA ILE A 322 1.56 -6.58 9.15
C ILE A 322 2.96 -5.99 9.37
N GLY A 323 3.01 -4.69 9.64
CA GLY A 323 4.20 -3.97 10.06
C GLY A 323 4.24 -3.80 11.58
N VAL A 324 5.31 -4.22 12.25
CA VAL A 324 5.49 -4.00 13.70
C VAL A 324 6.79 -3.27 13.95
N ASN A 325 6.71 -2.04 14.44
CA ASN A 325 7.90 -1.34 14.91
C ASN A 325 8.27 -2.03 16.21
N GLY A 326 9.42 -2.72 16.27
CA GLY A 326 9.80 -3.64 17.34
C GLY A 326 9.47 -5.12 17.08
N GLY A 327 9.35 -5.90 18.15
CA GLY A 327 9.14 -7.34 18.11
C GLY A 327 7.70 -7.83 18.31
N ILE A 328 7.51 -9.13 18.13
CA ILE A 328 6.26 -9.87 18.29
C ILE A 328 6.51 -11.06 19.23
N GLU A 329 6.17 -10.93 20.51
CA GLU A 329 6.49 -12.01 21.47
C GLU A 329 5.58 -13.25 21.28
N LYS A 330 4.39 -13.10 20.68
CA LYS A 330 3.56 -14.26 20.34
C LYS A 330 2.50 -13.97 19.29
N MET A 331 2.50 -14.75 18.21
CA MET A 331 1.39 -14.87 17.26
C MET A 331 0.42 -16.00 17.60
N ASN A 332 -0.83 -15.87 17.17
CA ASN A 332 -1.84 -16.94 17.28
C ASN A 332 -1.68 -17.96 16.15
N ALA A 333 -2.04 -19.22 16.40
CA ALA A 333 -1.92 -20.32 15.44
C ALA A 333 -2.99 -20.32 14.32
N ASN A 334 -4.04 -19.51 14.45
CA ASN A 334 -5.10 -19.41 13.44
C ASN A 334 -5.09 -18.03 12.74
N LEU A 335 -3.93 -17.39 12.68
CA LEU A 335 -3.73 -16.16 11.92
C LEU A 335 -3.29 -16.54 10.50
N GLU A 336 -3.98 -16.02 9.49
CA GLU A 336 -3.60 -16.15 8.09
C GLU A 336 -3.19 -14.78 7.54
N ILE A 337 -2.01 -14.71 6.94
CA ILE A 337 -1.49 -13.48 6.33
C ILE A 337 -1.10 -13.78 4.90
N HIS A 338 -1.87 -13.24 3.96
CA HIS A 338 -1.67 -13.35 2.52
C HIS A 338 -0.96 -12.11 2.00
N GLY A 339 0.25 -12.27 1.47
CA GLY A 339 1.03 -11.18 0.90
C GLY A 339 0.30 -10.45 -0.22
N VAL A 340 0.73 -9.23 -0.51
CA VAL A 340 0.18 -8.44 -1.60
C VAL A 340 0.42 -9.18 -2.92
N GLY A 341 -0.66 -9.57 -3.61
CA GLY A 341 -0.58 -10.23 -4.92
C GLY A 341 -0.77 -11.75 -4.92
N ASP A 342 -1.02 -12.41 -3.78
CA ASP A 342 -1.23 -13.87 -3.63
C ASP A 342 -2.48 -14.48 -4.35
N GLY A 343 -2.89 -13.96 -5.51
CA GLY A 343 -3.96 -14.54 -6.34
C GLY A 343 -5.38 -14.38 -5.78
N SER A 344 -6.34 -14.08 -6.65
CA SER A 344 -7.80 -13.99 -6.39
C SER A 344 -8.35 -13.02 -5.31
N GLY A 345 -7.48 -12.35 -4.54
CA GLY A 345 -7.88 -11.37 -3.53
C GLY A 345 -6.80 -10.35 -3.16
N GLY A 346 -5.64 -10.40 -3.84
CA GLY A 346 -4.50 -9.52 -3.59
C GLY A 346 -4.88 -8.05 -3.69
N ILE A 347 -4.41 -7.25 -2.74
CA ILE A 347 -4.65 -5.82 -2.73
C ILE A 347 -3.94 -5.17 -3.91
N GLN A 348 -4.66 -4.29 -4.58
CA GLN A 348 -4.08 -3.34 -5.52
C GLN A 348 -3.54 -2.16 -4.71
N THR A 349 -2.24 -2.13 -4.42
CA THR A 349 -1.61 -1.06 -3.61
C THR A 349 -1.42 0.25 -4.38
N ASN A 350 -1.50 0.19 -5.72
CA ASN A 350 -1.63 1.38 -6.58
C ASN A 350 -2.90 2.22 -6.33
N ILE A 351 -3.78 1.82 -5.40
CA ILE A 351 -5.01 2.53 -5.01
C ILE A 351 -4.80 3.46 -3.80
N PHE A 352 -3.63 3.44 -3.14
CA PHE A 352 -3.46 4.29 -1.97
C PHE A 352 -3.48 5.78 -2.32
N ARG A 353 -4.34 6.49 -1.57
CA ARG A 353 -4.76 7.86 -1.87
C ARG A 353 -3.57 8.80 -1.87
N PRO A 354 -3.48 9.72 -2.83
CA PRO A 354 -2.46 10.75 -2.77
C PRO A 354 -2.69 11.65 -1.55
N ILE A 355 -1.63 11.92 -0.79
CA ILE A 355 -1.64 12.86 0.34
C ILE A 355 -1.12 14.24 -0.09
N ASP A 356 -0.28 14.27 -1.12
CA ASP A 356 0.24 15.50 -1.68
C ASP A 356 0.23 15.42 -3.21
N ALA A 357 0.37 16.56 -3.88
CA ALA A 357 0.46 16.61 -5.31
C ALA A 357 1.48 17.67 -5.72
N ALA A 358 2.64 17.21 -6.19
CA ALA A 358 3.71 18.11 -6.60
C ALA A 358 3.51 18.58 -8.05
N ARG A 359 3.55 19.90 -8.28
CA ARG A 359 3.58 20.46 -9.62
C ARG A 359 4.94 20.25 -10.25
N LEU A 360 4.98 19.79 -11.49
CA LEU A 360 6.20 19.81 -12.28
C LEU A 360 6.48 21.24 -12.80
N PRO A 361 7.59 21.88 -12.42
CA PRO A 361 7.96 23.19 -12.95
C PRO A 361 8.19 23.12 -14.47
N GLY A 362 7.68 24.10 -15.21
CA GLY A 362 7.93 24.22 -16.67
C GLY A 362 6.81 23.73 -17.59
N THR A 363 5.62 23.41 -17.07
CA THR A 363 4.45 23.10 -17.91
C THR A 363 3.87 24.37 -18.51
N TRP A 364 3.74 24.38 -19.83
CA TRP A 364 3.53 25.55 -20.68
C TRP A 364 2.05 25.99 -20.74
N LYS A 365 1.86 27.29 -21.02
CA LYS A 365 0.58 27.97 -21.19
C LYS A 365 0.43 28.29 -22.69
N ASP A 366 -0.61 27.79 -23.34
CA ASP A 366 -0.96 28.25 -24.70
C ASP A 366 -1.93 29.44 -24.60
N PHE A 367 -1.80 30.40 -25.51
CA PHE A 367 -2.59 31.64 -25.53
C PHE A 367 -3.66 31.63 -26.63
#